data_AF-A0AAV4CW45-F1
#
_entry.id   AF-A0AAV4CW45-F1
#
_cell.length_a   1.000
_cell.length_b   1.000
_cell.length_c   1.000
_cell.angle_alpha   90.00
_cell.angle_beta   90.00
_cell.angle_gamma   90.00
#
_symmetry.space_group_name_H-M   'P 1'
#
loop_
_entity.id
_entity.type
_entity.pdbx_description
1 polymer ?
#
loop_
_entity_poly.entity_id
_entity_poly.type
_entity_poly.pdbx_seq_one_letter_code
_entity_poly.pdbx_strand_id
1 'polypeptide(L)'
;MLKCLKKLNSIKDNFLAVPTLNKLNSIKDNFLDIHTLNKLNSIKDNFLAVPTLNKLNSIKDNFLAVPILNKLNSIKDNFLAVPTLNKLNSIKDNFLAVPTLNKLNSIGDNFLAVHTQNKLGSVRENVSGCSH
;
A
#
# COMPACT_ATOMS: atom_id res chain seq x y z
N MET A 1 11.44 16.37 -20.74
CA MET A 1 10.02 16.70 -20.48
C MET A 1 9.39 15.57 -19.66
N LEU A 2 9.50 15.65 -18.33
CA LEU A 2 8.88 14.67 -17.43
C LEU A 2 7.36 14.88 -17.48
N LYS A 3 6.64 13.99 -18.16
CA LYS A 3 5.18 14.08 -18.30
C LYS A 3 4.54 13.85 -16.93
N CYS A 4 4.01 14.92 -16.32
CA CYS A 4 3.15 14.82 -15.16
C CYS A 4 1.76 14.39 -15.63
N LEU A 5 1.34 13.18 -15.27
CA LEU A 5 0.06 12.63 -15.70
C LEU A 5 -1.01 13.00 -14.66
N LYS A 6 -2.01 13.79 -15.04
CA LYS A 6 -3.00 14.29 -14.06
C LYS A 6 -3.96 13.21 -13.57
N LYS A 7 -4.42 12.33 -14.47
CA LYS A 7 -5.42 11.33 -14.13
C LYS A 7 -5.38 10.20 -15.13
N LEU A 8 -5.57 8.99 -14.62
CA LEU A 8 -5.79 7.80 -15.41
C LEU A 8 -6.95 7.01 -14.80
N ASN A 9 -7.89 6.60 -15.65
CA ASN A 9 -9.10 5.93 -15.17
C ASN A 9 -8.82 4.45 -14.92
N SER A 10 -8.33 3.74 -15.92
CA SER A 10 -8.00 2.33 -15.80
C SER A 10 -6.75 1.98 -16.59
N ILE A 11 -6.00 0.99 -16.12
CA ILE A 11 -4.91 0.36 -16.84
C ILE A 11 -5.03 -1.15 -16.64
N LYS A 12 -4.77 -1.91 -17.70
CA LYS A 12 -4.76 -3.37 -17.67
C LYS A 12 -3.61 -3.88 -18.52
N ASP A 13 -2.97 -4.96 -18.08
CA ASP A 13 -1.95 -5.70 -18.85
C ASP A 13 -0.84 -4.79 -19.38
N ASN A 14 -0.29 -3.91 -18.54
CA ASN A 14 0.60 -2.84 -18.96
C ASN A 14 1.81 -2.64 -18.04
N PHE A 15 2.80 -1.91 -18.57
CA PHE A 15 3.91 -1.35 -17.81
C PHE A 15 3.79 0.18 -17.84
N LEU A 16 3.70 0.79 -16.65
CA LEU A 16 3.63 2.25 -16.53
C LEU A 16 4.80 2.78 -15.69
N ALA A 17 5.67 3.55 -16.34
CA ALA A 17 6.71 4.32 -15.68
C ALA A 17 6.45 5.83 -15.87
N VAL A 18 6.13 6.54 -14.79
CA VAL A 18 5.93 8.00 -14.83
C VAL A 18 6.46 8.68 -13.57
N PRO A 19 6.99 9.90 -13.66
CA PRO A 19 7.50 10.61 -12.49
C PRO A 19 6.40 10.93 -11.46
N THR A 20 5.22 11.31 -11.94
CA THR A 20 4.15 11.78 -11.06
C THR A 20 2.81 11.46 -11.68
N LEU A 21 1.93 10.88 -10.88
CA LEU A 21 0.54 10.63 -11.22
C LEU A 21 -0.35 11.11 -10.08
N ASN A 22 -1.26 12.03 -10.37
CA ASN A 22 -2.12 12.58 -9.31
C ASN A 22 -3.27 11.63 -8.95
N LYS A 23 -3.85 10.91 -9.91
CA LYS A 23 -4.96 10.00 -9.63
C LYS A 23 -5.01 8.82 -10.58
N LEU A 24 -5.11 7.62 -10.02
CA LEU A 24 -5.39 6.38 -10.72
C LEU A 24 -6.62 5.71 -10.08
N ASN A 25 -7.67 5.42 -10.85
CA ASN A 25 -8.87 4.82 -10.26
C ASN A 25 -8.74 3.31 -10.14
N SER A 26 -8.47 2.59 -11.24
CA SER A 26 -8.40 1.14 -11.25
C SER A 26 -7.18 0.65 -12.01
N ILE A 27 -6.61 -0.45 -11.56
CA ILE A 27 -5.43 -1.06 -12.16
C ILE A 27 -5.54 -2.57 -11.94
N LYS A 28 -5.26 -3.35 -12.99
CA LYS A 28 -5.28 -4.81 -12.94
C LYS A 28 -4.20 -5.43 -13.82
N ASP A 29 -3.42 -6.38 -13.30
CA ASP A 29 -2.42 -7.12 -14.11
C ASP A 29 -1.28 -6.22 -14.67
N ASN A 30 -0.70 -5.32 -13.87
CA ASN A 30 0.32 -4.35 -14.31
C ASN A 30 1.58 -4.38 -13.46
N PHE A 31 2.66 -3.83 -14.03
CA PHE A 31 3.85 -3.39 -13.32
C PHE A 31 3.92 -1.86 -13.35
N LEU A 32 4.01 -1.23 -12.19
CA LEU A 32 4.06 0.22 -12.06
C LEU A 32 5.33 0.67 -11.35
N ASP A 33 6.01 1.64 -11.96
CA ASP A 33 7.09 2.41 -11.37
C ASP A 33 6.71 3.90 -11.41
N ILE A 34 6.22 4.41 -10.29
CA ILE A 34 5.75 5.80 -10.21
C ILE A 34 6.42 6.47 -9.04
N HIS A 35 7.26 7.49 -9.28
CA HIS A 35 8.00 8.14 -8.20
C HIS A 35 7.06 8.74 -7.13
N THR A 36 6.03 9.48 -7.58
CA THR A 36 5.01 10.06 -6.69
C THR A 36 3.58 9.78 -7.18
N LEU A 37 2.77 9.12 -6.34
CA LEU A 37 1.35 8.87 -6.61
C LEU A 37 0.46 9.45 -5.51
N ASN A 38 -0.42 10.36 -5.85
CA ASN A 38 -1.26 11.00 -4.84
C ASN A 38 -2.45 10.12 -4.40
N LYS A 39 -3.12 9.48 -5.36
CA LYS A 39 -4.31 8.69 -5.04
C LYS A 39 -4.45 7.50 -5.97
N LEU A 40 -4.59 6.33 -5.35
CA LEU A 40 -4.94 5.08 -6.00
C LEU A 40 -6.19 4.49 -5.34
N ASN A 41 -7.25 4.24 -6.12
CA ASN A 41 -8.48 3.71 -5.53
C ASN A 41 -8.51 2.19 -5.45
N SER A 42 -8.31 1.50 -6.57
CA SER A 42 -8.39 0.04 -6.63
C SER A 42 -7.22 -0.55 -7.39
N ILE A 43 -6.60 -1.57 -6.84
CA ILE A 43 -5.47 -2.29 -7.44
C ILE A 43 -5.65 -3.79 -7.21
N LYS A 44 -5.48 -4.58 -8.28
CA LYS A 44 -5.62 -6.05 -8.22
C LYS A 44 -4.61 -6.78 -9.10
N ASP A 45 -3.87 -7.75 -8.59
CA ASP A 45 -2.92 -8.56 -9.38
C ASP A 45 -1.75 -7.72 -9.97
N ASN A 46 -1.07 -6.89 -9.18
CA ASN A 46 -0.01 -5.98 -9.67
C ASN A 46 1.26 -6.02 -8.82
N PHE A 47 2.34 -5.57 -9.45
CA PHE A 47 3.56 -5.15 -8.78
C PHE A 47 3.68 -3.63 -8.81
N LEU A 48 3.92 -3.01 -7.65
CA LEU A 48 3.96 -1.57 -7.51
C LEU A 48 5.21 -1.12 -6.73
N ALA A 49 6.06 -0.35 -7.41
CA ALA A 49 7.16 0.38 -6.80
C ALA A 49 6.82 1.89 -6.82
N VAL A 50 6.52 2.44 -5.65
CA VAL A 50 6.16 3.86 -5.52
C VAL A 50 6.83 4.45 -4.28
N PRO A 51 7.92 5.22 -4.44
CA PRO A 51 8.61 5.90 -3.35
C PRO A 51 7.67 6.64 -2.38
N THR A 52 6.72 7.41 -2.93
CA THR A 52 5.75 8.17 -2.13
C THR A 52 4.32 7.96 -2.61
N LEU A 53 3.47 7.40 -1.74
CA LEU A 53 2.05 7.20 -2.00
C LEU A 53 1.19 7.86 -0.91
N ASN A 54 0.36 8.82 -1.30
CA ASN A 54 -0.46 9.54 -0.31
C ASN A 54 -1.69 8.76 0.15
N LYS A 55 -2.41 8.11 -0.79
CA LYS A 55 -3.64 7.40 -0.43
C LYS A 55 -3.87 6.19 -1.32
N LEU A 56 -4.07 5.06 -0.68
CA LEU A 56 -4.48 3.80 -1.29
C LEU A 56 -5.77 3.30 -0.61
N ASN A 57 -6.83 3.09 -1.39
CA ASN A 57 -8.11 2.67 -0.82
C ASN A 57 -8.27 1.15 -0.74
N SER A 58 -8.27 0.46 -1.87
CA SER A 58 -8.55 -0.98 -1.93
C SER A 58 -7.46 -1.67 -2.73
N ILE A 59 -6.93 -2.74 -2.16
CA ILE A 59 -5.80 -3.48 -2.70
C ILE A 59 -6.04 -4.97 -2.46
N LYS A 60 -5.87 -5.78 -3.51
CA LYS A 60 -6.06 -7.23 -3.45
C LYS A 60 -5.08 -8.00 -4.33
N ASP A 61 -4.39 -9.02 -3.83
CA ASP A 61 -3.50 -9.87 -4.63
C ASP A 61 -2.29 -9.09 -5.24
N ASN A 62 -1.57 -8.27 -4.47
CA ASN A 62 -0.46 -7.42 -4.98
C ASN A 62 0.82 -7.52 -4.15
N PHE A 63 1.92 -7.12 -4.79
CA PHE A 63 3.22 -6.87 -4.17
C PHE A 63 3.55 -5.37 -4.22
N LEU A 64 3.74 -4.77 -3.06
CA LEU A 64 3.97 -3.33 -2.92
C LEU A 64 5.30 -3.04 -2.21
N ALA A 65 6.13 -2.21 -2.84
CA ALA A 65 7.27 -1.56 -2.24
C ALA A 65 7.02 -0.04 -2.21
N VAL A 66 6.63 0.47 -1.04
CA VAL A 66 6.25 1.88 -0.86
C VAL A 66 6.92 2.43 0.40
N PRO A 67 8.10 3.06 0.30
CA PRO A 67 8.82 3.66 1.41
C PRO A 67 7.94 4.49 2.36
N ILE A 68 7.11 5.37 1.78
CA ILE A 68 6.25 6.28 2.53
C ILE A 68 4.81 6.15 2.06
N LEU A 69 3.93 5.70 2.96
CA LEU A 69 2.50 5.60 2.73
C LEU A 69 1.70 6.34 3.80
N ASN A 70 0.94 7.35 3.37
CA ASN A 70 0.17 8.16 4.31
C ASN A 70 -1.13 7.49 4.77
N LYS A 71 -1.88 6.87 3.87
CA LYS A 71 -3.16 6.24 4.22
C LYS A 71 -3.45 5.01 3.40
N LEU A 72 -3.76 3.94 4.10
CA LEU A 72 -4.15 2.66 3.55
C LEU A 72 -5.48 2.21 4.18
N ASN A 73 -6.51 1.99 3.37
CA ASN A 73 -7.84 1.68 3.91
C ASN A 73 -8.13 0.17 4.01
N SER A 74 -8.20 -0.54 2.88
CA SER A 74 -8.63 -1.94 2.84
C SER A 74 -7.65 -2.76 2.02
N ILE A 75 -7.13 -3.82 2.61
CA ILE A 75 -6.10 -4.66 2.00
C ILE A 75 -6.41 -6.12 2.26
N LYS A 76 -6.28 -6.95 1.22
CA LYS A 76 -6.54 -8.37 1.30
C LYS A 76 -5.60 -9.20 0.43
N ASP A 77 -4.93 -10.22 0.96
CA ASP A 77 -4.09 -11.12 0.14
C ASP A 77 -2.85 -10.42 -0.49
N ASN A 78 -2.06 -9.64 0.27
CA ASN A 78 -0.93 -8.87 -0.28
C ASN A 78 0.36 -9.04 0.50
N PHE A 79 1.46 -8.69 -0.16
CA PHE A 79 2.77 -8.50 0.43
C PHE A 79 3.16 -7.03 0.37
N LEU A 80 3.44 -6.43 1.53
CA LEU A 80 3.75 -5.01 1.65
C LEU A 80 5.07 -4.79 2.37
N ALA A 81 5.97 -4.05 1.72
CA ALA A 81 7.15 -3.44 2.33
C ALA A 81 6.92 -1.92 2.40
N VAL A 82 6.56 -1.43 3.59
CA VAL A 82 6.22 -0.01 3.83
C VAL A 82 6.92 0.48 5.09
N PRO A 83 8.19 0.92 4.99
CA PRO A 83 8.98 1.48 6.10
C PRO A 83 8.19 2.41 7.04
N THR A 84 7.43 3.35 6.47
CA THR A 84 6.62 4.31 7.22
C THR A 84 5.17 4.31 6.75
N LEU A 85 4.25 3.92 7.63
CA LEU A 85 2.81 3.94 7.40
C LEU A 85 2.09 4.79 8.46
N ASN A 86 1.45 5.87 8.01
CA ASN A 86 0.77 6.78 8.95
C ASN A 86 -0.59 6.25 9.44
N LYS A 87 -1.39 5.66 8.55
CA LYS A 87 -2.71 5.15 8.92
C LYS A 87 -3.09 3.92 8.13
N LEU A 88 -3.43 2.87 8.87
CA LEU A 88 -3.94 1.60 8.37
C LEU A 88 -5.33 1.34 8.98
N ASN A 89 -6.36 1.15 8.15
CA ASN A 89 -7.71 0.91 8.66
C ASN A 89 -8.05 -0.58 8.80
N SER A 90 -8.17 -1.31 7.70
CA SER A 90 -8.63 -2.70 7.69
C SER A 90 -7.72 -3.54 6.83
N ILE A 91 -7.24 -4.64 7.39
CA ILE A 91 -6.30 -5.51 6.72
C ILE A 91 -6.58 -6.97 7.07
N LYS A 92 -6.56 -7.83 6.05
CA LYS A 92 -6.82 -9.26 6.20
C LYS A 92 -5.97 -10.14 5.28
N ASP A 93 -5.38 -11.23 5.77
CA ASP A 93 -4.65 -12.20 4.93
C ASP A 93 -3.40 -11.60 4.25
N ASN A 94 -2.56 -10.83 4.95
CA ASN A 94 -1.39 -10.16 4.36
C ASN A 94 -0.08 -10.41 5.13
N PHE A 95 1.03 -10.21 4.43
CA PHE A 95 2.37 -10.10 5.00
C PHE A 95 2.84 -8.64 4.93
N LEU A 96 3.25 -8.09 6.07
CA LEU A 96 3.63 -6.70 6.19
C LEU A 96 4.96 -6.52 6.90
N ALA A 97 5.86 -5.80 6.25
CA ALA A 97 7.02 -5.20 6.88
C ALA A 97 6.77 -3.69 7.00
N VAL A 98 6.35 -3.25 8.19
CA VAL A 98 6.02 -1.85 8.50
C VAL A 98 6.72 -1.42 9.80
N PRO A 99 8.02 -1.12 9.76
CA PRO A 99 8.78 -0.70 10.93
C PRO A 99 8.12 0.41 11.75
N THR A 100 7.59 1.44 11.09
CA THR A 100 6.90 2.55 11.76
C THR A 100 5.44 2.61 11.35
N LEU A 101 4.54 2.31 12.29
CA LEU A 101 3.09 2.36 12.10
C LEU A 101 2.42 3.30 13.11
N ASN A 102 1.94 4.46 12.65
CA ASN A 102 1.36 5.44 13.57
C ASN A 102 -0.04 5.04 14.08
N LYS A 103 -0.92 4.56 13.20
CA LYS A 103 -2.29 4.19 13.58
C LYS A 103 -2.77 2.95 12.85
N LEU A 104 -3.24 1.97 13.63
CA LEU A 104 -3.93 0.77 13.15
C LEU A 104 -5.34 0.74 13.72
N ASN A 105 -6.37 0.48 12.90
CA ASN A 105 -7.74 0.31 13.41
C ASN A 105 -8.17 -1.16 13.54
N SER A 106 -7.97 -1.99 12.52
CA SER A 106 -8.40 -3.39 12.49
C SER A 106 -7.46 -4.24 11.65
N ILE A 107 -7.01 -5.36 12.22
CA ILE A 107 -6.09 -6.30 11.59
C ILE A 107 -6.50 -7.75 11.94
N GLY A 108 -6.56 -8.63 10.93
CA GLY A 108 -7.06 -10.01 11.05
C GLY A 108 -6.30 -10.99 10.16
N ASP A 109 -5.76 -12.10 10.64
CA ASP A 109 -5.09 -13.10 9.78
C ASP A 109 -3.84 -12.57 9.03
N ASN A 110 -2.95 -11.82 9.70
CA ASN A 110 -1.75 -11.24 9.07
C ASN A 110 -0.46 -11.61 9.81
N PHE A 111 0.62 -11.58 9.05
CA PHE A 111 1.98 -11.50 9.57
C PHE A 111 2.43 -10.05 9.52
N LEU A 112 2.68 -9.45 10.69
CA LEU A 112 3.06 -8.04 10.82
C LEU A 112 4.41 -7.90 11.53
N ALA A 113 5.42 -7.41 10.82
CA ALA A 113 6.65 -6.93 11.44
C ALA A 113 6.56 -5.41 11.64
N VAL A 114 6.51 -4.97 12.91
CA VAL A 114 6.47 -3.56 13.32
C VAL A 114 7.42 -3.34 14.49
N HIS A 115 8.20 -2.26 14.44
CA HIS A 115 9.12 -1.89 15.52
C HIS A 115 8.53 -0.79 16.41
N THR A 116 7.86 0.18 15.80
CA THR A 116 7.27 1.32 16.51
C THR A 116 5.81 1.44 16.13
N GLN A 117 4.96 1.42 17.14
CA GLN A 117 3.52 1.61 16.98
C GLN A 117 2.93 2.57 18.01
N ASN A 118 2.22 3.60 17.54
CA ASN A 118 1.68 4.64 18.42
C ASN A 118 0.23 4.39 18.86
N LYS A 119 -0.64 3.89 17.97
CA LYS A 119 -2.04 3.60 18.30
C LYS A 119 -2.51 2.30 17.67
N LEU A 120 -3.03 1.42 18.53
CA LEU A 120 -3.57 0.12 18.15
C LEU A 120 -5.10 0.09 18.30
N GLY A 121 -5.76 -0.60 17.37
CA GLY A 121 -7.18 -0.89 17.39
C GLY A 121 -7.43 -2.38 17.60
N SER A 122 -8.43 -2.95 16.92
CA SER A 122 -8.76 -4.38 17.02
C SER A 122 -7.72 -5.25 16.32
N VAL A 123 -7.23 -6.28 17.03
CA VAL A 123 -6.28 -7.29 16.50
C VAL A 123 -6.90 -8.67 16.70
N ARG A 124 -6.95 -9.49 15.65
CA ARG A 124 -7.41 -10.89 15.71
C ARG A 124 -6.48 -11.79 14.91
N GLU A 125 -6.01 -12.89 15.49
CA GLU A 125 -5.32 -13.95 14.72
C GLU A 125 -4.11 -13.42 13.91
N ASN A 126 -3.31 -12.51 14.48
CA ASN A 126 -2.10 -11.99 13.82
C ASN A 126 -0.84 -12.47 14.52
N VAL A 127 0.18 -12.74 13.73
CA VAL A 127 1.53 -13.01 14.22
C VAL A 127 2.34 -11.74 14.07
N SER A 128 2.80 -11.19 15.19
CA SER A 128 3.64 -9.98 15.21
C SER A 128 5.07 -10.28 15.64
N GLY A 129 6.05 -9.87 14.84
CA GLY A 129 7.46 -9.84 15.24
C GLY A 129 7.84 -8.44 15.72
N CYS A 130 8.06 -8.29 17.02
CA CYS A 130 8.68 -7.08 17.59
C CYS A 130 10.18 -7.36 17.76
N SER A 131 11.06 -6.57 17.14
CA SER A 131 12.49 -6.60 17.51
C SER A 131 12.73 -5.55 18.60
N HIS A 132 13.29 -6.00 19.72
CA HIS A 132 13.70 -5.17 20.86
C HIS A 132 14.89 -4.29 20.50
#